data_AF-A0A9E3H911-F1
#
_entry.id   AF-A0A9E3H911-F1
#
_cell.length_a   1.000
_cell.length_b   1.000
_cell.length_c   1.000
_cell.angle_alpha   90.00
_cell.angle_beta   90.00
_cell.angle_gamma   90.00
#
_symmetry.space_group_name_H-M   'P 1'
#
loop_
_entity.id
_entity.type
_entity.pdbx_description
1 polymer ?
#
loop_
_entity_poly.entity_id
_entity_poly.type
_entity_poly.pdbx_seq_one_letter_code
_entity_poly.pdbx_strand_id
1 'polypeptide(L)'
;MPSKTKRDDGVVRKITHPVRFAADEYEQLKKKAYEARVSITEFIRRAALRRRVVEPPPPPQLNWKLYEELNAIGVNLNQIAKATNRAVKSGQEVNIDVEQLQNLMQSLRASIRETQMQLLECGVLDDDEEEPL
;
A
#
# COMPACT_ATOMS: atom_id res chain seq x y z
N MET A 1 23.48 20.07 34.11
CA MET A 1 23.02 18.91 33.31
C MET A 1 21.80 19.36 32.50
N PRO A 2 21.82 19.31 31.16
CA PRO A 2 20.65 19.72 30.37
C PRO A 2 19.46 18.81 30.71
N SER A 3 18.29 19.42 30.89
CA SER A 3 17.04 18.70 31.12
C SER A 3 16.75 17.79 29.92
N LYS A 4 16.49 16.49 30.16
CA LYS A 4 16.14 15.49 29.11
C LYS A 4 14.94 15.90 28.23
N THR A 5 14.22 16.94 28.65
CA THR A 5 13.05 17.52 27.96
C THR A 5 13.44 18.45 26.82
N LYS A 6 14.67 19.00 26.81
CA LYS A 6 15.15 19.90 25.75
C LYS A 6 16.01 19.14 24.74
N ARG A 7 15.85 19.44 23.46
CA ARG A 7 16.76 19.07 22.39
C ARG A 7 18.04 19.92 22.49
N ASP A 8 19.09 19.51 21.78
CA ASP A 8 20.39 20.20 21.78
C ASP A 8 20.30 21.61 21.17
N ASP A 9 19.29 21.85 20.32
CA ASP A 9 18.90 23.16 19.76
C ASP A 9 18.04 24.03 20.70
N GLY A 10 17.82 23.58 21.95
CA GLY A 10 17.03 24.30 22.96
C GLY A 10 15.51 24.11 22.86
N VAL A 11 15.00 23.40 21.83
CA VAL A 11 13.56 23.17 21.65
C VAL A 11 13.03 22.20 22.70
N VAL A 12 11.95 22.57 23.39
CA VAL A 12 11.30 21.74 24.40
C VAL A 12 10.39 20.70 23.72
N ARG A 13 10.55 19.43 24.08
CA ARG A 13 9.69 18.34 23.61
C ARG A 13 8.34 18.38 24.36
N LYS A 14 7.30 18.91 23.73
CA LYS A 14 5.94 19.07 24.32
C LYS A 14 4.90 18.04 23.84
N ILE A 15 5.09 17.45 22.67
CA ILE A 15 4.12 16.52 22.07
C ILE A 15 4.30 15.12 22.68
N THR A 16 3.19 14.50 23.11
CA THR A 16 3.17 13.15 23.66
C THR A 16 2.25 12.26 22.83
N HIS A 17 2.71 11.05 22.49
CA HIS A 17 1.94 10.04 21.77
C HIS A 17 1.93 8.73 22.58
N PRO A 18 0.75 8.25 23.04
CA PRO A 18 0.67 7.01 23.81
C PRO A 18 0.79 5.78 22.91
N VAL A 19 1.66 4.83 23.28
CA VAL A 19 1.86 3.57 22.57
C VAL A 19 1.47 2.42 23.51
N ARG A 20 0.69 1.46 23.01
CA ARG A 20 0.29 0.26 23.75
C ARG A 20 1.19 -0.91 23.37
N PHE A 21 1.55 -1.72 24.36
CA PHE A 21 2.37 -2.92 24.20
C PHE A 21 1.68 -4.09 24.90
N ALA A 22 1.80 -5.28 24.33
CA ALA A 22 1.61 -6.52 25.07
C ALA A 22 2.73 -6.70 26.12
N ALA A 23 2.51 -7.57 27.10
CA ALA A 23 3.43 -7.73 28.22
C ALA A 23 4.83 -8.21 27.77
N ASP A 24 4.88 -9.14 26.82
CA ASP A 24 6.11 -9.67 26.24
C ASP A 24 6.84 -8.63 25.38
N GLU A 25 6.12 -7.82 24.59
CA GLU A 25 6.67 -6.71 23.83
C GLU A 25 7.34 -5.67 24.74
N TYR A 26 6.69 -5.35 25.87
CA TYR A 26 7.22 -4.39 26.83
C TYR A 26 8.48 -4.90 27.53
N GLU A 27 8.54 -6.18 27.90
CA GLU A 27 9.74 -6.79 28.49
C GLU A 27 10.93 -6.81 27.50
N GLN A 28 10.67 -7.15 26.23
CA GLN A 28 11.69 -7.07 25.19
C GLN A 28 12.22 -5.63 25.03
N LEU A 29 11.32 -4.65 25.02
CA LEU A 29 11.66 -3.24 24.91
C LEU A 29 12.51 -2.76 26.10
N LYS A 30 12.12 -3.16 27.31
CA LYS A 30 12.84 -2.86 28.55
C LYS A 30 14.26 -3.44 28.54
N LYS A 31 14.41 -4.70 28.11
CA LYS A 31 15.71 -5.35 27.94
C LYS A 31 16.60 -4.59 26.95
N LYS A 32 16.08 -4.27 25.77
CA LYS A 32 16.83 -3.52 24.74
C LYS A 32 17.24 -2.12 25.22
N ALA A 33 16.37 -1.41 25.95
CA ALA A 33 16.69 -0.11 26.52
C ALA A 33 17.78 -0.20 27.61
N TYR A 34 17.71 -1.23 28.46
CA TYR A 34 18.72 -1.51 29.48
C TYR A 34 20.09 -1.80 28.86
N GLU A 35 20.16 -2.68 27.87
CA GLU A 35 21.37 -3.00 27.12
C GLU A 35 21.97 -1.77 26.44
N ALA A 36 21.12 -0.90 25.88
CA ALA A 36 21.51 0.36 25.26
C ALA A 36 21.83 1.50 26.26
N ARG A 37 21.71 1.26 27.59
CA ARG A 37 21.94 2.23 28.67
C ARG A 37 21.19 3.55 28.51
N VAL A 38 19.96 3.48 27.99
CA VAL A 38 19.09 4.64 27.80
C VAL A 38 17.72 4.38 28.43
N SER A 39 16.92 5.43 28.66
CA SER A 39 15.53 5.23 29.08
C SER A 39 14.72 4.60 27.94
N ILE A 40 13.65 3.89 28.28
CA ILE A 40 12.71 3.29 27.30
C ILE A 40 12.24 4.34 26.28
N THR A 41 11.85 5.53 26.73
CA THR A 41 11.41 6.62 25.86
C THR A 41 12.50 7.09 24.88
N GLU A 42 13.74 7.18 25.35
CA GLU A 42 14.88 7.59 24.50
C GLU A 42 15.27 6.47 23.55
N PHE A 43 15.16 5.20 23.98
CA PHE A 43 15.34 4.04 23.12
C PHE A 43 14.33 4.02 21.98
N ILE A 44 13.02 4.15 22.27
CA ILE A 44 11.96 4.24 21.26
C ILE A 44 12.25 5.38 20.28
N ARG A 45 12.60 6.56 20.81
CA ARG A 45 12.89 7.74 19.99
C ARG A 45 14.08 7.49 19.06
N ARG A 46 15.18 6.94 19.56
CA ARG A 46 16.35 6.60 18.74
C ARG A 46 16.02 5.52 17.71
N ALA A 47 15.28 4.48 18.09
CA ALA A 47 14.90 3.41 17.18
C ALA A 47 13.98 3.92 16.06
N ALA A 48 13.03 4.79 16.38
CA ALA A 48 12.10 5.39 15.43
C ALA A 48 12.75 6.44 14.51
N LEU A 49 13.74 7.18 15.00
CA LEU A 49 14.39 8.27 14.25
C LEU A 49 15.72 7.86 13.57
N ARG A 50 16.40 6.80 14.02
CA ARG A 50 17.69 6.34 13.46
C ARG A 50 17.56 5.25 12.40
N ARG A 51 16.42 4.56 12.30
CA ARG A 51 16.19 3.70 11.14
C ARG A 51 15.81 4.61 9.98
N ARG A 52 16.57 4.51 8.86
CA ARG A 52 16.01 4.84 7.55
C ARG A 52 14.72 4.03 7.47
N VAL A 53 13.58 4.70 7.43
CA VAL A 53 12.37 4.06 6.95
C VAL A 53 12.75 3.69 5.53
N VAL A 54 13.04 2.41 5.26
CA VAL A 54 12.85 1.90 3.91
C VAL A 54 11.35 2.03 3.77
N GLU A 55 10.91 3.18 3.26
CA GLU A 55 9.54 3.30 2.82
C GLU A 55 9.36 2.11 1.90
N PRO A 56 8.39 1.21 2.16
CA PRO A 56 7.97 0.32 1.09
C PRO A 56 7.75 1.24 -0.11
N PRO A 57 8.27 0.89 -1.31
CA PRO A 57 8.13 1.76 -2.46
C PRO A 57 6.67 2.22 -2.49
N PRO A 58 6.42 3.54 -2.65
CA PRO A 58 5.06 4.06 -2.61
C PRO A 58 4.23 3.12 -3.48
N PRO A 59 3.07 2.63 -2.98
CA PRO A 59 2.25 1.71 -3.76
C PRO A 59 2.15 2.30 -5.16
N PRO A 60 2.43 1.52 -6.22
CA PRO A 60 2.58 2.04 -7.57
C PRO A 60 1.40 2.97 -7.80
N GLN A 61 1.68 4.21 -8.25
CA GLN A 61 0.67 5.25 -8.39
C GLN A 61 -0.55 4.60 -9.03
N LEU A 62 -1.61 4.41 -8.23
CA LEU A 62 -2.75 3.63 -8.67
C LEU A 62 -3.25 4.31 -9.93
N ASN A 63 -3.17 3.62 -11.05
CA ASN A 63 -3.61 4.18 -12.32
C ASN A 63 -5.13 4.32 -12.22
N TRP A 64 -5.60 5.50 -11.80
CA TRP A 64 -7.01 5.77 -11.54
C TRP A 64 -7.87 5.49 -12.77
N LYS A 65 -7.31 5.74 -13.95
CA LYS A 65 -7.92 5.39 -15.23
C LYS A 65 -8.12 3.88 -15.37
N LEU A 66 -7.10 3.09 -15.05
CA LEU A 66 -7.21 1.62 -15.03
C LEU A 66 -8.25 1.14 -13.99
N TYR A 67 -8.28 1.76 -12.81
CA TYR A 67 -9.26 1.43 -11.78
C TYR A 67 -10.71 1.69 -12.27
N GLU A 68 -10.93 2.82 -12.93
CA GLU A 68 -12.23 3.16 -13.55
C GLU A 68 -12.61 2.17 -14.66
N GLU A 69 -11.67 1.80 -15.52
CA GLU A 69 -11.87 0.82 -16.60
C GLU A 69 -12.23 -0.56 -16.06
N LEU A 70 -11.50 -1.06 -15.05
CA LEU A 70 -11.79 -2.34 -14.40
C LEU A 70 -13.15 -2.32 -13.68
N ASN A 71 -13.49 -1.21 -13.03
CA ASN A 71 -14.78 -1.05 -12.38
C ASN A 71 -15.93 -1.07 -13.41
N ALA A 72 -15.77 -0.41 -14.56
CA ALA A 72 -16.76 -0.44 -15.63
C ALA A 72 -16.97 -1.85 -16.20
N ILE A 73 -15.87 -2.61 -16.41
CA ILE A 73 -15.93 -4.01 -16.82
C ILE A 73 -16.68 -4.86 -15.79
N GLY A 74 -16.38 -4.69 -14.49
CA GLY A 74 -17.03 -5.41 -13.40
C GLY A 74 -18.53 -5.12 -13.30
N VAL A 75 -18.93 -3.86 -13.45
CA VAL A 75 -20.35 -3.45 -13.49
C VAL A 75 -21.08 -4.14 -14.64
N ASN A 76 -20.49 -4.13 -15.84
CA ASN A 76 -21.11 -4.74 -17.02
C ASN A 76 -21.24 -6.26 -16.89
N LEU A 77 -20.21 -6.95 -16.38
CA LEU A 77 -20.28 -8.39 -16.09
C LEU A 77 -21.37 -8.72 -15.06
N ASN A 78 -21.50 -7.90 -14.01
CA ASN A 78 -22.55 -8.08 -13.00
C ASN A 78 -23.96 -7.89 -13.59
N GLN A 79 -24.14 -6.96 -14.53
CA GLN A 79 -25.41 -6.78 -15.23
C GLN A 79 -25.76 -8.00 -16.08
N ILE A 80 -24.80 -8.54 -16.85
CA ILE A 80 -24.98 -9.77 -17.63
C ILE A 80 -25.33 -10.93 -16.71
N ALA A 81 -24.57 -11.15 -15.63
CA ALA A 81 -24.84 -12.22 -14.68
C ALA A 81 -26.23 -12.11 -14.04
N LYS A 82 -26.66 -10.90 -13.65
CA LYS A 82 -28.00 -10.66 -13.10
C LYS A 82 -29.09 -10.89 -14.13
N ALA A 83 -28.90 -10.48 -15.37
CA ALA A 83 -29.86 -10.69 -16.46
C ALA A 83 -30.02 -12.19 -16.75
N THR A 84 -28.91 -12.93 -16.85
CA THR A 84 -28.91 -14.38 -17.04
C THR A 84 -29.60 -15.09 -15.87
N ASN A 85 -29.21 -14.79 -14.63
CA ASN A 85 -29.83 -15.40 -13.45
C ASN A 85 -31.34 -15.11 -13.36
N ARG A 86 -31.77 -13.92 -13.80
CA ARG A 86 -33.19 -13.56 -13.87
C ARG A 86 -33.92 -14.39 -14.93
N ALA A 87 -33.39 -14.47 -16.15
CA ALA A 87 -33.98 -15.22 -17.25
C ALA A 87 -34.11 -16.72 -16.93
N VAL A 88 -33.05 -17.33 -16.35
CA VAL A 88 -33.08 -18.72 -15.90
C VAL A 88 -34.15 -18.93 -14.83
N LYS A 89 -34.25 -18.02 -13.85
CA LYS A 89 -35.23 -18.13 -12.77
C LYS A 89 -36.67 -17.92 -13.24
N SER A 90 -36.90 -17.10 -14.27
CA SER A 90 -38.21 -16.89 -14.88
C SER A 90 -38.58 -17.92 -15.95
N GLY A 91 -37.69 -18.88 -16.25
CA GLY A 91 -37.91 -19.87 -17.31
C GLY A 91 -37.89 -19.28 -18.72
N GLN A 92 -37.34 -18.07 -18.87
CA GLN A 92 -37.17 -17.40 -20.17
C GLN A 92 -35.86 -17.82 -20.83
N GLU A 93 -35.82 -17.78 -22.16
CA GLU A 93 -34.58 -18.02 -22.89
C GLU A 93 -33.51 -16.99 -22.52
N VAL A 94 -32.30 -17.49 -22.30
CA VAL A 94 -31.13 -16.67 -21.99
C VAL A 94 -30.61 -16.07 -23.29
N ASN A 95 -31.00 -14.83 -23.57
CA ASN A 95 -30.46 -14.06 -24.68
C ASN A 95 -29.27 -13.22 -24.20
N ILE A 96 -28.06 -13.77 -24.29
CA ILE A 96 -26.83 -13.03 -24.00
C ILE A 96 -26.29 -12.49 -25.32
N ASP A 97 -26.07 -11.18 -25.36
CA ASP A 97 -25.35 -10.55 -26.46
C ASP A 97 -23.87 -11.01 -26.44
N VAL A 98 -23.55 -11.96 -27.32
CA VAL A 98 -22.23 -12.57 -27.45
C VAL A 98 -21.20 -11.53 -27.91
N GLU A 99 -21.60 -10.56 -28.73
CA GLU A 99 -20.73 -9.49 -29.21
C GLU A 99 -20.36 -8.56 -28.05
N GLN A 100 -21.33 -8.21 -27.20
CA GLN A 100 -21.07 -7.44 -25.98
C GLN A 100 -20.11 -8.17 -25.02
N LEU A 101 -20.26 -9.49 -24.86
CA LEU A 101 -19.37 -10.30 -24.02
C LEU A 101 -17.95 -10.35 -24.59
N GLN A 102 -17.81 -10.51 -25.91
CA GLN A 102 -16.52 -10.51 -26.61
C GLN A 102 -15.81 -9.16 -26.46
N ASN A 103 -16.55 -8.05 -26.60
CA ASN A 103 -16.01 -6.71 -26.40
C ASN A 103 -15.50 -6.51 -24.96
N LEU A 104 -16.26 -6.95 -23.95
CA LEU A 104 -15.82 -6.90 -22.55
C LEU A 104 -14.55 -7.72 -22.31
N MET A 105 -14.47 -8.93 -22.88
CA MET A 105 -13.27 -9.76 -22.79
C MET A 105 -12.06 -9.10 -23.47
N GLN A 106 -12.27 -8.41 -24.59
CA GLN A 106 -11.21 -7.72 -25.31
C GLN A 106 -10.71 -6.50 -24.52
N SER A 107 -11.60 -5.71 -23.93
CA SER A 107 -11.24 -4.61 -23.02
C SER A 107 -10.47 -5.11 -21.80
N LEU A 108 -10.91 -6.19 -21.15
CA LEU A 108 -10.20 -6.77 -20.00
C LEU A 108 -8.79 -7.23 -20.38
N ARG A 109 -8.63 -7.89 -21.54
CA ARG A 109 -7.31 -8.30 -22.05
C ARG A 109 -6.41 -7.12 -22.35
N ALA A 110 -6.95 -6.01 -22.86
CA ALA A 110 -6.20 -4.79 -23.11
C ALA A 110 -5.67 -4.18 -21.81
N SER A 111 -6.53 -4.01 -20.80
CA SER A 111 -6.14 -3.47 -19.48
C SER A 111 -5.12 -4.37 -18.76
N ILE A 112 -5.21 -5.70 -18.90
CA ILE A 112 -4.19 -6.65 -18.39
C ILE A 112 -2.86 -6.48 -19.13
N ARG A 113 -2.87 -6.31 -20.45
CA ARG A 113 -1.65 -6.11 -21.23
C ARG A 113 -0.97 -4.78 -20.90
N GLU A 114 -1.75 -3.72 -20.73
CA GLU A 114 -1.25 -2.39 -20.33
C GLU A 114 -0.58 -2.45 -18.96
N THR A 115 -1.19 -3.12 -17.98
CA THR A 115 -0.56 -3.34 -16.67
C THR A 115 0.71 -4.19 -16.74
N GLN A 116 0.74 -5.23 -17.56
CA GLN A 116 1.94 -6.04 -17.78
C GLN A 116 3.09 -5.20 -18.37
N MET A 117 2.81 -4.32 -19.35
CA MET A 117 3.83 -3.42 -19.90
C MET A 117 4.33 -2.42 -18.86
N GLN A 118 3.43 -1.76 -18.12
CA GLN A 118 3.78 -0.81 -17.06
C GLN A 118 4.67 -1.46 -15.97
N LEU A 119 4.39 -2.72 -15.61
CA LEU A 119 5.19 -3.46 -14.62
C LEU A 119 6.55 -3.92 -15.17
N LEU A 120 6.66 -4.22 -16.48
CA LEU A 120 7.91 -4.57 -17.16
C LEU A 120 8.83 -3.35 -17.35
N GLU A 121 8.27 -2.16 -17.60
CA GLU A 121 9.03 -0.90 -17.71
C GLU A 121 9.54 -0.40 -16.35
N CYS A 122 8.90 -0.74 -15.22
CA CYS A 122 9.40 -0.45 -13.87
C CYS A 122 10.65 -1.24 -13.45
N GLY A 123 11.20 -2.11 -14.32
CA GLY A 123 12.39 -2.92 -14.07
C GLY A 123 13.74 -2.23 -14.34
N VAL A 124 13.74 -0.98 -14.81
CA VAL A 124 14.95 -0.19 -15.03
C VAL A 124 14.80 1.10 -14.22
N LEU A 125 15.19 1.05 -12.95
CA LEU A 125 15.69 2.24 -12.28
C LEU A 125 17.18 2.28 -12.60
N ASP A 126 17.55 3.29 -13.37
CA ASP A 126 18.91 3.65 -13.70
C ASP A 126 19.75 3.76 -12.42
N ASP A 127 20.64 2.79 -12.20
CA ASP A 127 21.70 2.81 -11.18
C ASP A 127 22.94 3.53 -11.73
N ASP A 128 22.77 4.55 -12.58
CA ASP A 128 23.86 5.36 -13.14
C ASP A 128 23.74 6.83 -12.70
N GLU A 129 23.82 7.06 -11.39
CA GLU A 129 24.37 8.32 -10.86
C GLU A 129 25.56 7.96 -9.94
N GLU A 130 26.68 7.54 -10.53
CA GLU A 130 27.99 7.56 -9.86
C GLU A 130 28.40 9.02 -9.61
N GLU A 131 28.71 9.30 -8.34
CA GLU A 131 29.09 10.61 -7.78
C GLU A 131 30.27 11.29 -8.50
N PRO A 132 30.34 12.64 -8.48
CA PRO A 132 31.50 13.37 -8.96
C PRO A 132 32.65 13.29 -7.95
N LEU A 133 33.87 13.02 -8.45
CA LEU A 133 35.15 13.22 -7.75
C LEU A 133 35.60 14.68 -7.78
#